data_AF-A0A8I1DSH3-F1
#
_entry.id   AF-A0A8I1DSH3-F1
#
_cell.length_a   1.000
_cell.length_b   1.000
_cell.length_c   1.000
_cell.angle_alpha   90.00
_cell.angle_beta   90.00
_cell.angle_gamma   90.00
#
_symmetry.space_group_name_H-M   'P 1'
#
loop_
_entity.id
_entity.type
_entity.pdbx_description
1 polymer ?
#
loop_
_entity_poly.entity_id
_entity_poly.type
_entity_poly.pdbx_seq_one_letter_code
_entity_poly.pdbx_strand_id
1 'polypeptide(L)' 'ERILHNLSILFERTFATAQELNRYRREVTARTNRVADGMVDAI' A
#
# COMPACT_ATOMS: atom_id res chain seq x y z
N GLU A 1 -10.98 12.62 -6.61
CA GLU A 1 -9.78 13.49 -6.61
C GLU A 1 -9.19 13.76 -5.22
N ARG A 2 -9.93 14.32 -4.24
CA ARG A 2 -9.40 14.64 -2.89
C ARG A 2 -8.65 13.48 -2.20
N ILE A 3 -9.20 12.26 -2.27
CA ILE A 3 -8.55 11.07 -1.70
C ILE A 3 -7.20 10.77 -2.36
N LEU A 4 -7.11 10.91 -3.68
CA LEU A 4 -5.88 10.66 -4.43
C LEU A 4 -4.83 11.71 -4.11
N HIS A 5 -5.23 12.98 -4.04
CA HIS A 5 -4.35 14.07 -3.64
C HIS A 5 -3.80 13.87 -2.22
N ASN A 6 -4.68 13.65 -1.23
CA ASN A 6 -4.27 13.46 0.16
C ASN A 6 -3.31 12.27 0.32
N LEU A 7 -3.62 11.14 -0.32
CA LEU A 7 -2.76 9.96 -0.23
C LEU A 7 -1.48 10.13 -1.05
N SER A 8 -1.49 10.94 -2.10
CA SER A 8 -0.26 11.27 -2.83
C SER A 8 0.72 12.07 -1.98
N ILE A 9 0.19 12.99 -1.15
CA ILE A 9 0.99 13.72 -0.16
C ILE A 9 1.50 12.76 0.91
N LEU A 10 0.61 11.97 1.51
CA LEU A 10 0.97 11.07 2.62
C LEU A 10 2.05 10.06 2.26
N PHE A 11 2.01 9.52 1.03
CA PHE A 11 2.94 8.48 0.58
C PHE A 11 4.07 9.02 -0.31
N GLU A 12 4.18 10.35 -0.47
CA GLU A 12 5.16 11.00 -1.35
C GLU A 12 5.20 10.37 -2.76
N ARG A 13 4.02 9.95 -3.26
CA ARG A 13 3.86 9.22 -4.52
C ARG A 13 2.57 9.63 -5.21
N THR A 14 2.66 10.07 -6.46
CA THR A 14 1.47 10.47 -7.23
C THR A 14 0.56 9.28 -7.55
N PHE A 15 -0.74 9.46 -7.32
CA PHE A 15 -1.81 8.59 -7.83
C PHE A 15 -2.73 9.39 -8.76
N ALA A 16 -2.69 9.09 -10.06
CA ALA A 16 -3.55 9.72 -11.05
C ALA A 16 -4.96 9.10 -11.04
N THR A 17 -5.06 7.83 -10.64
CA THR A 17 -6.34 7.09 -10.63
C THR A 17 -6.56 6.30 -9.34
N ALA A 18 -7.82 5.99 -9.05
CA ALA A 18 -8.17 5.11 -7.93
C ALA A 18 -7.66 3.67 -8.13
N GLN A 19 -7.50 3.25 -9.38
CA GLN A 19 -6.97 1.94 -9.75
C GLN A 19 -5.50 1.81 -9.36
N GLU A 20 -4.69 2.86 -9.59
CA GLU A 20 -3.30 2.92 -9.14
C GLU A 20 -3.18 2.88 -7.62
N LEU A 21 -3.99 3.68 -6.92
CA LEU A 21 -4.04 3.65 -5.46
C LEU A 21 -4.40 2.26 -4.94
N ASN A 22 -5.40 1.62 -5.52
CA ASN A 22 -5.81 0.27 -5.12
C ASN A 22 -4.75 -0.79 -5.41
N ARG A 23 -3.99 -0.65 -6.50
CA ARG A 23 -2.83 -1.51 -6.80
C ARG A 23 -1.78 -1.34 -5.72
N TYR A 24 -1.39 -0.10 -5.40
CA TYR A 24 -0.41 0.19 -4.36
C TYR A 24 -0.86 -0.35 -2.99
N ARG A 25 -2.13 -0.14 -2.61
CA ARG A 25 -2.69 -0.70 -1.38
C ARG A 25 -2.47 -2.21 -1.29
N ARG A 26 -2.80 -2.95 -2.35
CA ARG A 26 -2.60 -4.41 -2.40
C ARG A 26 -1.13 -4.81 -2.30
N GLU A 27 -0.25 -4.08 -2.97
CA GLU A 27 1.21 -4.34 -2.90
C GLU A 27 1.76 -4.17 -1.49
N VAL A 28 1.37 -3.09 -0.80
CA VAL A 28 1.78 -2.82 0.59
C VAL A 28 1.24 -3.90 1.52
N THR A 29 -0.06 -4.21 1.46
CA THR A 29 -0.66 -5.26 2.30
C THR A 29 0.00 -6.62 2.05
N ALA A 30 0.30 -6.96 0.79
CA ALA A 30 0.98 -8.21 0.47
C ALA A 30 2.41 -8.26 1.06
N ARG A 31 3.15 -7.14 1.09
CA ARG A 31 4.46 -7.07 1.75
C ARG A 31 4.33 -7.25 3.26
N THR A 32 3.38 -6.57 3.90
CA THR A 32 3.11 -6.71 5.33
C THR A 32 2.74 -8.15 5.70
N ASN A 33 1.88 -8.80 4.93
CA ASN A 33 1.50 -10.19 5.18
C ASN A 33 2.69 -11.14 5.05
N ARG A 34 3.55 -10.99 4.03
CA ARG A 34 4.77 -11.82 3.93
C ARG A 34 5.70 -11.65 5.13
N VAL A 35 5.82 -10.44 5.67
CA VAL A 35 6.59 -10.19 6.90
C VAL A 35 5.93 -10.89 8.10
N ALA A 36 4.60 -10.84 8.19
CA ALA A 36 3.86 -11.52 9.25
C ALA A 36 4.03 -13.05 9.18
N ASP A 37 3.88 -13.64 7.99
CA ASP A 37 4.06 -15.08 7.77
C ASP A 37 5.46 -15.54 8.18
N GLY A 38 6.50 -14.82 7.75
CA GLY A 38 7.88 -15.13 8.13
C GLY A 38 8.18 -14.95 9.63
N MET A 39 7.43 -14.12 10.34
CA MET A 39 7.55 -14.01 11.80
C MET A 39 6.84 -15.16 12.52
N VAL A 40 5.73 -15.67 11.98
CA VAL A 40 5.06 -16.87 12.50
C VAL A 40 5.95 -18.10 12.35
N ASP A 41 6.64 -18.25 11.22
CA ASP A 41 7.57 -19.36 10.98
C ASP A 41 8.82 -19.34 11.90
N ALA A 42 9.11 -18.21 12.54
CA ALA A 42 10.29 -18.01 13.39
C ALA A 42 10.03 -18.27 14.89
N ILE A 43 8.79 -18.54 15.31
CA ILE A 43 8.37 -18.84 16.70
C ILE A 43 8.18 -20.35 16.87
#